data_AF-A0A6P1T2H4-F1
#
_entry.id   AF-A0A6P1T2H4-F1
#
_cell.length_a   1.000
_cell.length_b   1.000
_cell.length_c   1.000
_cell.angle_alpha   90.00
_cell.angle_beta   90.00
_cell.angle_gamma   90.00
#
_symmetry.space_group_name_H-M   'P 1'
#
loop_
_entity.id
_entity.type
_entity.pdbx_description
1 polymer ?
#
loop_
_entity_poly.entity_id
_entity_poly.type
_entity_poly.pdbx_seq_one_letter_code
_entity_poly.pdbx_strand_id
1 'polypeptide(L)'
;MDTARTSLAAELALGLLHGRERDEAQREMASDPEMQFDFVCWQESLVTLLSATEAPAVKPAPAVWRSIQAELFGRSPSIWQQILDSARDPHNRGLLVIVALAKLALLAWIIYLFF
;
A
#
# COMPACT_ATOMS: atom_id res chain seq x y z
N MET A 1 -25.81 19.35 -24.29
CA MET A 1 -25.30 18.19 -23.54
C MET A 1 -25.61 16.96 -24.36
N ASP A 2 -24.58 16.28 -24.83
CA ASP A 2 -24.74 15.03 -25.57
C ASP A 2 -25.04 13.91 -24.56
N THR A 3 -26.27 13.41 -24.57
CA THR A 3 -26.74 12.42 -23.60
C THR A 3 -26.03 11.08 -23.73
N ALA A 4 -25.54 10.73 -24.92
CA ALA A 4 -24.84 9.47 -25.15
C ALA A 4 -23.49 9.46 -24.44
N ARG A 5 -22.72 10.55 -24.57
CA ARG A 5 -21.43 10.71 -23.91
C ARG A 5 -21.57 10.72 -22.39
N THR A 6 -22.53 11.49 -21.86
CA THR A 6 -22.75 11.55 -20.41
C THR A 6 -23.21 10.19 -19.84
N SER A 7 -23.98 9.40 -20.61
CA SER A 7 -24.32 8.01 -20.26
C SER A 7 -23.08 7.13 -20.21
N LEU A 8 -22.23 7.18 -21.23
CA LEU A 8 -21.01 6.38 -21.29
C LEU A 8 -20.04 6.71 -20.14
N ALA A 9 -19.92 8.01 -19.80
CA ALA A 9 -19.16 8.45 -18.63
C ALA A 9 -19.75 7.90 -17.32
N ALA A 10 -21.08 7.87 -17.19
CA ALA A 10 -21.76 7.28 -16.03
C ALA A 10 -21.51 5.77 -15.91
N GLU A 11 -21.65 5.04 -17.02
CA GLU A 11 -21.43 3.60 -17.09
C GLU A 11 -19.98 3.23 -16.77
N LEU A 12 -19.03 4.03 -17.26
CA LEU A 12 -17.62 3.89 -16.91
C LEU A 12 -17.37 4.18 -15.43
N ALA A 13 -17.99 5.23 -14.86
CA ALA A 13 -17.86 5.57 -13.44
C ALA A 13 -18.45 4.52 -12.51
N LEU A 14 -19.58 3.92 -12.89
CA LEU A 14 -20.23 2.82 -12.17
C LEU A 14 -19.53 1.47 -12.37
N GLY A 15 -18.58 1.38 -13.31
CA GLY A 15 -17.88 0.14 -13.64
C GLY A 15 -18.75 -0.89 -14.34
N LEU A 16 -19.77 -0.46 -15.09
CA LEU A 16 -20.70 -1.33 -15.82
C LEU A 16 -20.10 -1.86 -17.14
N LEU A 17 -19.05 -1.20 -17.65
CA LEU A 17 -18.37 -1.57 -18.89
C LEU A 17 -17.32 -2.66 -18.65
N HIS A 18 -17.24 -3.62 -19.57
CA HIS A 18 -16.36 -4.79 -19.44
C HIS A 18 -15.51 -5.04 -20.68
N GLY A 19 -14.29 -5.58 -20.47
CA GLY A 19 -13.37 -5.95 -21.53
C GLY A 19 -13.13 -4.80 -22.53
N ARG A 20 -13.34 -5.10 -23.82
CA ARG A 20 -13.08 -4.16 -24.93
C ARG A 20 -13.85 -2.85 -24.82
N GLU A 21 -15.09 -2.88 -24.35
CA GLU A 21 -15.94 -1.70 -24.24
C GLU A 21 -15.39 -0.70 -23.22
N ARG A 22 -14.88 -1.22 -22.09
CA ARG A 22 -14.19 -0.41 -21.09
C ARG A 22 -12.94 0.23 -21.67
N ASP A 23 -12.12 -0.53 -22.39
CA ASP A 23 -10.88 -0.05 -22.99
C ASP A 23 -11.13 1.00 -24.08
N GLU A 24 -12.24 0.89 -24.81
CA GLU A 24 -12.70 1.88 -25.79
C GLU A 24 -13.17 3.16 -25.11
N ALA A 25 -14.06 3.06 -24.12
CA ALA A 25 -14.55 4.21 -23.35
C ALA A 25 -13.42 4.95 -22.62
N GLN A 26 -12.43 4.24 -22.09
CA GLN A 26 -11.25 4.86 -21.47
C GLN A 26 -10.38 5.62 -22.47
N ARG A 27 -10.20 5.07 -23.68
CA ARG A 27 -9.46 5.75 -24.75
C ARG A 27 -10.20 6.99 -25.25
N GLU A 28 -11.51 6.90 -25.43
CA GLU A 28 -12.36 8.01 -25.83
C GLU A 28 -12.31 9.14 -24.78
N MET A 29 -12.48 8.78 -23.51
CA MET A 29 -12.35 9.70 -22.38
C MET A 29 -10.96 10.36 -22.34
N ALA A 30 -9.88 9.66 -22.67
CA ALA A 30 -8.54 10.27 -22.70
C ALA A 30 -8.41 11.39 -23.75
N SER A 31 -9.24 11.35 -24.81
CA SER A 31 -9.25 12.35 -25.89
C SER A 31 -10.36 13.40 -25.78
N ASP A 32 -11.37 13.20 -24.93
CA ASP A 32 -12.50 14.11 -24.75
C ASP A 32 -12.51 14.75 -23.34
N PRO A 33 -12.10 16.03 -23.19
CA PRO A 33 -12.12 16.74 -21.91
C PRO A 33 -13.51 16.91 -21.29
N GLU A 34 -14.57 16.97 -22.11
CA GLU A 34 -15.93 17.14 -21.61
C GLU A 34 -16.46 15.82 -21.05
N MET A 35 -16.10 14.68 -21.67
CA MET A 35 -16.34 13.35 -21.11
C MET A 35 -15.59 13.14 -19.78
N GLN A 36 -14.35 13.63 -19.66
CA GLN A 36 -13.60 13.59 -18.41
C GLN A 36 -14.31 14.36 -17.29
N PHE A 37 -14.83 15.55 -17.62
CA PHE A 37 -15.60 16.35 -16.68
C PHE A 37 -16.86 15.61 -16.22
N ASP A 38 -17.64 15.05 -17.16
CA ASP A 38 -18.85 14.27 -16.84
C ASP A 38 -18.51 13.07 -15.93
N PHE A 39 -17.42 12.36 -16.22
CA PHE A 39 -16.95 11.22 -15.42
C PHE A 39 -16.59 11.61 -13.99
N VAL A 40 -15.88 12.74 -13.81
CA VAL A 40 -15.54 13.26 -12.48
C VAL A 40 -16.81 13.65 -11.72
N CYS A 41 -17.74 14.37 -12.35
CA CYS A 41 -19.02 14.72 -11.74
C CYS A 41 -19.80 13.48 -11.26
N TRP A 42 -19.80 12.41 -12.06
CA TRP A 42 -20.39 11.13 -11.66
C TRP A 42 -19.68 10.51 -10.45
N GLN A 43 -18.34 10.47 -10.43
CA GLN A 43 -17.60 9.96 -9.28
C GLN A 43 -17.91 10.73 -7.99
N GLU A 44 -17.90 12.06 -8.04
CA GLU A 44 -18.20 12.91 -6.87
C GLU A 44 -19.63 12.68 -6.36
N SER A 45 -20.58 12.55 -7.28
CA SER A 45 -21.98 12.24 -6.93
C SER A 45 -22.10 10.88 -6.24
N LEU A 46 -21.41 9.85 -6.75
CA LEU A 46 -21.43 8.50 -6.18
C LEU A 46 -20.76 8.44 -4.80
N VAL A 47 -19.64 9.12 -4.62
CA VAL A 47 -18.97 9.22 -3.31
C VAL A 47 -19.89 9.85 -2.26
N THR A 48 -20.65 10.86 -2.65
CA THR A 48 -21.65 11.50 -1.77
C THR A 48 -22.72 10.51 -1.33
N LEU A 49 -23.23 9.67 -2.24
CA LEU A 49 -24.24 8.65 -1.92
C LEU A 49 -23.70 7.56 -0.98
N LEU A 50 -22.47 7.12 -1.20
CA LEU A 50 -21.80 6.13 -0.34
C LEU A 50 -21.54 6.69 1.07
N SER A 51 -21.20 7.97 1.17
CA SER A 51 -20.93 8.65 2.44
C SER A 51 -22.21 8.96 3.24
N ALA A 52 -23.32 9.21 2.55
CA ALA A 52 -24.63 9.44 3.18
C ALA A 52 -25.30 8.13 3.66
N THR A 53 -24.87 7.00 3.11
CA THR A 53 -25.39 5.69 3.51
C THR A 53 -24.58 5.18 4.71
N GLU A 54 -25.20 5.06 5.88
CA GLU A 54 -24.62 4.33 7.03
C GLU A 54 -24.58 2.82 6.72
N ALA A 55 -23.73 2.43 5.77
CA ALA A 55 -23.44 1.03 5.53
C ALA A 55 -22.62 0.48 6.71
N PRO A 56 -22.92 -0.72 7.23
CA PRO A 56 -22.14 -1.31 8.29
C PRO A 56 -20.69 -1.49 7.83
N ALA A 57 -19.75 -0.91 8.58
CA ALA A 57 -18.33 -0.99 8.26
C ALA A 57 -17.84 -2.45 8.37
N VAL A 58 -17.71 -3.12 7.23
CA VAL A 58 -17.13 -4.47 7.16
C VAL A 58 -15.60 -4.33 7.23
N LYS A 59 -15.00 -4.79 8.33
CA LYS A 59 -13.54 -4.79 8.46
C LYS A 59 -12.94 -5.85 7.54
N PRO A 60 -12.02 -5.50 6.63
CA PRO A 60 -11.31 -6.49 5.84
C PRO A 60 -10.40 -7.34 6.74
N ALA A 61 -10.07 -8.55 6.27
CA ALA A 61 -9.13 -9.40 6.98
C ALA A 61 -7.74 -8.70 7.07
N PRO A 62 -7.01 -8.82 8.19
CA PRO A 62 -5.69 -8.19 8.35
C PRO A 62 -4.66 -8.61 7.29
N ALA A 63 -4.86 -9.75 6.63
CA ALA A 63 -4.04 -10.22 5.53
C ALA A 63 -4.14 -9.31 4.29
N VAL A 64 -5.29 -8.68 4.03
CA VAL A 64 -5.51 -7.81 2.87
C VAL A 64 -4.53 -6.64 2.88
N TRP A 65 -4.41 -5.96 4.02
CA TRP A 65 -3.47 -4.85 4.17
C TRP A 65 -2.02 -5.29 3.98
N ARG A 66 -1.63 -6.44 4.55
CA ARG A 66 -0.28 -6.99 4.37
C ARG A 66 0.02 -7.35 2.91
N SER A 67 -0.94 -7.87 2.17
CA SER A 67 -0.79 -8.16 0.74
C SER A 67 -0.60 -6.89 -0.07
N ILE A 68 -1.42 -5.86 0.17
CA ILE A 68 -1.29 -4.56 -0.50
C ILE A 68 0.10 -3.96 -0.24
N GLN A 69 0.57 -3.99 1.01
CA GLN A 69 1.91 -3.50 1.36
C GLN A 69 3.02 -4.27 0.63
N ALA A 70 2.89 -5.59 0.56
CA ALA A 70 3.88 -6.43 -0.11
C ALA A 70 3.92 -6.21 -1.63
N GLU A 71 2.78 -5.93 -2.26
CA GLU A 71 2.67 -5.66 -3.69
C GLU A 71 3.22 -4.27 -4.05
N LEU A 72 2.88 -3.25 -3.27
CA LEU A 72 3.30 -1.86 -3.53
C LEU A 72 4.75 -1.57 -3.14
N PHE A 73 5.23 -2.13 -2.03
CA PHE A 73 6.53 -1.79 -1.45
C PHE A 73 7.52 -2.96 -1.41
N GLY A 74 7.12 -4.12 -1.92
CA GLY A 74 7.86 -5.35 -1.74
C GLY A 74 7.72 -5.92 -0.33
N ARG A 75 8.22 -7.13 -0.13
CA ARG A 75 8.19 -7.80 1.19
C ARG A 75 9.27 -7.17 2.07
N SER A 76 8.87 -6.60 3.20
CA SER A 76 9.83 -6.10 4.20
C SER A 76 10.78 -7.24 4.62
N PRO A 77 12.11 -7.04 4.56
CA PRO A 77 13.05 -8.06 4.92
C PRO A 77 12.86 -8.44 6.38
N SER A 78 13.03 -9.74 6.69
CA SER A 78 12.93 -10.24 8.06
C SER A 78 13.88 -9.46 8.97
N ILE A 79 13.48 -9.22 10.22
CA ILE A 79 14.34 -8.57 11.23
C ILE A 79 15.70 -9.30 11.33
N TRP A 80 15.71 -10.63 11.20
CA TRP A 80 16.93 -11.43 11.17
C TRP A 80 17.83 -11.17 9.96
N GLN A 81 17.22 -10.92 8.78
CA GLN A 81 17.96 -10.56 7.57
C GLN A 81 18.55 -9.16 7.71
N GLN A 82 17.78 -8.19 8.23
CA GLN A 82 18.27 -6.84 8.49
C GLN A 82 19.45 -6.83 9.46
N ILE A 83 19.40 -7.65 10.52
CA ILE A 83 20.52 -7.81 11.46
C ILE A 83 21.74 -8.44 10.77
N LEU A 84 21.54 -9.51 9.98
CA LEU A 84 22.63 -10.18 9.29
C LEU A 84 23.31 -9.27 8.26
N ASP A 85 22.53 -8.49 7.52
CA ASP A 85 23.01 -7.55 6.51
C ASP A 85 23.74 -6.38 7.18
N SER A 86 23.18 -5.86 8.28
CA SER A 86 23.84 -4.83 9.10
C SER A 86 25.15 -5.35 9.71
N ALA A 87 25.22 -6.63 10.09
CA ALA A 87 26.44 -7.22 10.64
C ALA A 87 27.53 -7.47 9.57
N ARG A 88 27.13 -7.63 8.31
CA ARG A 88 28.05 -7.80 7.18
C ARG A 88 28.58 -6.47 6.64
N ASP A 89 27.86 -5.36 6.85
CA ASP A 89 28.31 -4.04 6.45
C ASP A 89 29.60 -3.64 7.21
N PRO A 90 30.70 -3.33 6.51
CA PRO A 90 31.97 -2.96 7.15
C PRO A 90 31.88 -1.71 8.04
N HIS A 91 30.89 -0.83 7.87
CA HIS A 91 30.72 0.37 8.70
C HIS A 91 30.24 0.07 10.13
N ASN A 92 29.56 -1.07 10.34
CA ASN A 92 28.98 -1.42 11.64
C ASN A 92 29.94 -2.21 12.55
N ARG A 93 31.16 -2.49 12.08
CA ARG A 93 32.17 -3.28 12.80
C ARG A 93 32.53 -2.68 14.16
N GLY A 94 32.62 -1.35 14.27
CA GLY A 94 32.92 -0.68 15.53
C GLY A 94 31.85 -0.93 16.60
N LEU A 95 30.57 -0.86 16.22
CA LEU A 95 29.45 -1.11 17.13
C LEU A 95 29.40 -2.58 17.57
N LEU A 96 29.68 -3.51 16.66
CA LEU A 96 29.77 -4.94 16.97
C LEU A 96 30.87 -5.24 18.00
N VAL A 97 32.05 -4.64 17.84
CA VAL A 97 33.17 -4.80 18.78
C VAL A 97 32.81 -4.28 20.17
N ILE A 98 32.19 -3.10 20.25
CA ILE A 98 31.75 -2.51 21.53
C ILE A 98 30.72 -3.42 22.21
N VAL A 99 29.70 -3.89 21.47
CA VAL A 99 28.67 -4.79 22.02
C VAL A 99 29.28 -6.12 22.48
N ALA A 100 30.21 -6.68 21.71
CA ALA A 100 30.90 -7.92 22.08
C ALA A 100 31.73 -7.74 23.36
N LEU A 101 32.49 -6.66 23.47
CA LEU A 101 33.26 -6.33 24.68
C LEU A 101 32.35 -6.12 25.89
N ALA A 102 31.24 -5.39 25.73
CA ALA A 102 30.26 -5.20 26.79
C ALA A 102 29.66 -6.52 27.27
N LYS A 103 29.32 -7.43 26.35
CA LYS A 103 28.83 -8.77 26.70
C LYS A 103 29.86 -9.61 27.44
N LEU A 104 31.13 -9.57 27.01
CA LEU A 104 32.22 -10.30 27.68
C LEU A 104 32.47 -9.75 29.08
N ALA A 105 32.47 -8.42 29.24
CA ALA A 105 32.61 -7.79 30.55
C ALA A 105 31.44 -8.15 31.49
N LEU A 106 30.21 -8.16 30.97
CA LEU A 106 29.04 -8.60 31.74
C LEU A 106 29.15 -10.07 32.18
N LEU A 107 29.56 -10.97 31.28
CA LEU A 107 29.75 -12.39 31.60
C LEU A 107 30.85 -12.58 32.65
N ALA A 108 31.98 -11.89 32.51
CA ALA A 108 33.06 -11.92 33.48
C ALA A 108 32.59 -11.41 34.85
N TRP A 109 31.78 -10.36 34.88
CA TRP A 109 31.20 -9.84 36.11
C TRP A 109 30.22 -10.83 36.75
N ILE A 110 29.35 -11.45 35.96
CA ILE A 110 28.44 -12.49 36.47
C ILE A 110 29.24 -13.65 37.05
N ILE A 111 30.27 -14.15 36.34
CA ILE A 111 31.12 -15.23 36.84
C ILE A 111 31.78 -14.84 38.17
N TYR A 112 32.34 -13.63 38.26
CA TYR A 112 32.93 -13.09 39.49
C TYR A 112 31.93 -12.98 40.65
N LEU A 113 30.64 -12.77 40.36
CA LEU A 113 29.61 -12.67 41.40
C LEU A 113 29.25 -14.05 41.97
N PHE A 114 29.37 -15.11 41.15
CA PHE A 114 28.95 -16.47 41.49
C PHE A 114 30.11 -17.42 41.84
N PHE A 115 31.37 -17.01 41.68
CA PHE A 115 32.60 -17.74 42.05
C PHE A 115 33.52 -16.86 42.88
#